data_AF-A0A062TZ79-F1
#
_entry.id   AF-A0A062TZ79-F1
#
_cell.length_a   1.000
_cell.length_b   1.000
_cell.length_c   1.000
_cell.angle_alpha   90.00
_cell.angle_beta   90.00
_cell.angle_gamma   90.00
#
_symmetry.space_group_name_H-M   'P 1'
#
loop_
_entity.id
_entity.type
_entity.pdbx_description
1 polymer ?
#
loop_
_entity_poly.entity_id
_entity_poly.type
_entity_poly.pdbx_seq_one_letter_code
_entity_poly.pdbx_strand_id
1 'polypeptide(L)'
;MLIALLAQEAAHGAEHMPDDAPPPFPPFEPWHMPGQLFWLAILFAVLYFALSRFILPKMSDTIEKRSDRIASDLDQASVLNEQATEAQQALELRIAQAKAKARETAAKAKQKIDDEVSAQTARVDAEIEKKLDAAESRITEMRAKAMQNVEQIAIDTADAMTARFGLKASPADLKKAVSASLK
;
A
#
# COMPACT_ATOMS: atom_id res chain seq x y z
N MET A 1 -57.87 -44.23 34.11
CA MET A 1 -59.20 -44.34 33.47
C MET A 1 -59.16 -44.88 32.04
N LEU A 2 -58.09 -44.69 31.26
CA LEU A 2 -57.97 -45.30 29.92
C LEU A 2 -57.83 -46.84 29.91
N ILE A 3 -57.26 -47.44 30.96
CA ILE A 3 -57.12 -48.91 31.06
C ILE A 3 -58.48 -49.60 31.27
N ALA A 4 -59.43 -48.94 31.93
CA ALA A 4 -60.78 -49.46 32.11
C ALA A 4 -61.63 -49.36 30.83
N LEU A 5 -61.38 -48.36 29.98
CA LEU A 5 -62.11 -48.19 28.72
C LEU A 5 -61.69 -49.22 27.66
N LEU A 6 -60.40 -49.57 27.61
CA LEU A 6 -59.90 -50.67 26.75
C LEU A 6 -60.40 -52.04 27.19
N ALA A 7 -60.65 -52.25 28.48
CA ALA A 7 -61.26 -53.48 28.99
C ALA A 7 -62.75 -53.59 28.65
N GLN A 8 -63.46 -52.46 28.55
CA GLN A 8 -64.89 -52.43 28.22
C GLN A 8 -65.18 -52.75 26.75
N GLU A 9 -64.32 -52.31 25.82
CA GLU A 9 -64.47 -52.64 24.38
C GLU A 9 -64.21 -54.13 24.10
N ALA A 10 -63.30 -54.77 24.83
CA ALA A 10 -63.07 -56.22 24.71
C ALA A 10 -64.29 -57.06 25.15
N ALA A 11 -65.16 -56.51 26.01
CA ALA A 11 -66.35 -57.18 26.52
C ALA A 11 -67.59 -57.00 25.60
N HIS A 12 -67.60 -56.05 24.66
CA HIS A 12 -68.74 -55.79 23.77
C HIS A 12 -68.75 -56.63 22.47
N GLY A 13 -67.73 -57.46 22.23
CA GLY A 13 -67.69 -58.36 21.07
C GLY A 13 -68.28 -59.75 21.30
N ALA A 14 -68.73 -60.07 22.52
CA ALA A 14 -69.01 -61.44 22.94
C ALA A 14 -70.50 -61.89 22.86
N GLU A 15 -71.45 -61.01 22.52
CA GLU A 15 -72.88 -61.32 22.65
C GLU A 15 -73.62 -61.73 21.35
N HIS A 16 -72.92 -61.94 20.23
CA HIS A 16 -73.54 -62.62 19.08
C HIS A 16 -72.53 -63.47 18.32
N MET A 17 -72.32 -64.70 18.79
CA MET A 17 -71.49 -65.69 18.12
C MET A 17 -72.39 -66.85 17.69
N PRO A 18 -72.64 -67.08 16.39
CA PRO A 18 -73.43 -68.21 15.90
C PRO A 18 -72.75 -69.53 16.29
N ASP A 19 -73.54 -70.58 16.53
CA ASP A 19 -73.10 -71.91 17.04
C ASP A 19 -72.05 -72.64 16.16
N ASP A 20 -71.65 -72.08 15.01
CA ASP A 20 -70.61 -72.57 14.09
C ASP A 20 -69.38 -71.63 13.99
N ALA A 21 -69.13 -70.80 15.00
CA ALA A 21 -67.94 -69.95 15.01
C ALA A 21 -66.66 -70.77 15.33
N PRO A 22 -65.57 -70.62 14.56
CA PRO A 22 -64.32 -71.34 14.81
C PRO A 22 -63.81 -71.03 16.23
N PRO A 23 -63.19 -72.01 16.91
CA PRO A 23 -62.75 -71.85 18.30
C PRO A 23 -61.90 -70.58 18.42
N PRO A 24 -62.10 -69.78 19.50
CA PRO A 24 -61.36 -68.55 19.70
C PRO A 24 -59.86 -68.85 19.59
N PHE A 25 -59.17 -68.01 18.82
CA PHE A 25 -57.79 -68.28 18.45
C PHE A 25 -56.95 -68.40 19.73
N PRO A 26 -56.36 -69.57 20.04
CA PRO A 26 -55.73 -69.86 21.33
C PRO A 26 -54.73 -68.81 21.85
N PRO A 27 -53.94 -68.08 21.01
CA PRO A 27 -52.98 -67.12 21.54
C PRO A 27 -53.59 -65.82 22.11
N PHE A 28 -54.90 -65.57 21.97
CA PHE A 28 -55.55 -64.36 22.48
C PHE A 28 -56.44 -64.59 23.72
N GLU A 29 -56.35 -65.75 24.37
CA GLU A 29 -57.08 -65.98 25.61
C GLU A 29 -56.43 -65.20 26.80
N PRO A 30 -57.22 -64.54 27.68
CA PRO A 30 -56.71 -63.63 28.70
C PRO A 30 -55.75 -64.24 29.74
N TRP A 31 -55.77 -65.56 29.90
CA TRP A 31 -54.94 -66.27 30.88
C TRP A 31 -53.44 -66.24 30.55
N HIS A 32 -53.08 -66.15 29.27
CA HIS A 32 -51.69 -66.19 28.79
C HIS A 32 -51.05 -64.79 28.71
N MET A 33 -51.88 -63.74 28.66
CA MET A 33 -51.45 -62.34 28.49
C MET A 33 -50.51 -61.83 29.58
N PRO A 34 -50.68 -62.13 30.89
CA PRO A 34 -49.79 -61.60 31.93
C PRO A 34 -48.34 -62.09 31.80
N GLY A 35 -48.13 -63.36 31.45
CA GLY A 35 -46.79 -63.93 31.25
C GLY A 35 -46.09 -63.34 30.02
N GLN A 36 -46.84 -63.17 28.92
CA GLN A 36 -46.34 -62.52 27.70
C GLN A 36 -45.96 -61.06 27.96
N LEU A 37 -46.79 -60.31 28.69
CA LEU A 37 -46.51 -58.92 29.07
C LEU A 37 -45.32 -58.80 30.02
N PHE A 38 -45.15 -59.74 30.96
CA PHE A 38 -44.00 -59.77 31.86
C PHE A 38 -42.68 -59.97 31.10
N TRP A 39 -42.60 -60.97 30.22
CA TRP A 39 -41.41 -61.19 29.40
C TRP A 39 -41.18 -60.07 28.38
N LEU A 40 -42.24 -59.53 27.79
CA LEU A 40 -42.17 -58.34 26.94
C LEU A 40 -41.56 -57.16 27.71
N ALA A 41 -42.01 -56.91 28.94
CA ALA A 41 -41.49 -55.83 29.77
C ALA A 41 -40.01 -56.03 30.12
N ILE A 42 -39.59 -57.27 30.42
CA ILE A 42 -38.16 -57.59 30.67
C ILE A 42 -37.33 -57.34 29.41
N LEU A 43 -37.72 -57.90 28.27
CA LEU A 43 -36.98 -57.73 27.01
C LEU A 43 -36.95 -56.27 26.57
N PHE A 44 -38.07 -55.57 26.72
CA PHE A 44 -38.16 -54.15 26.41
C PHE A 44 -37.28 -53.32 27.35
N ALA A 45 -37.24 -53.61 28.64
CA ALA A 45 -36.36 -52.93 29.59
C ALA A 45 -34.88 -53.16 29.28
N VAL A 46 -34.49 -54.40 28.96
CA VAL A 46 -33.12 -54.73 28.54
C VAL A 46 -32.75 -54.01 27.25
N LEU A 47 -33.64 -54.03 26.24
CA LEU A 47 -33.46 -53.33 24.98
C LEU A 47 -33.35 -51.81 25.20
N TYR A 48 -34.24 -51.24 25.99
CA TYR A 48 -34.24 -49.82 26.34
C TYR A 48 -32.93 -49.42 27.01
N PHE A 49 -32.44 -50.21 27.96
CA PHE A 49 -31.18 -49.95 28.65
C PHE A 49 -29.98 -50.04 27.69
N ALA A 50 -29.99 -51.02 26.78
CA ALA A 50 -28.96 -51.15 25.74
C ALA A 50 -28.95 -49.93 24.79
N LEU A 51 -30.11 -49.49 24.31
CA LEU A 51 -30.24 -48.31 23.44
C LEU A 51 -29.83 -47.02 24.17
N SER A 52 -30.34 -46.82 25.38
CA SER A 52 -30.06 -45.66 26.24
C SER A 52 -28.57 -45.55 26.55
N ARG A 53 -27.92 -46.66 26.91
CA ARG A 53 -26.55 -46.62 27.42
C ARG A 53 -25.46 -46.79 26.37
N PHE A 54 -25.74 -47.42 25.22
CA PHE A 54 -24.74 -47.72 24.20
C PHE A 54 -24.97 -47.01 22.87
N ILE A 55 -26.20 -46.99 22.35
CA ILE A 55 -26.47 -46.51 20.98
C ILE A 55 -26.65 -44.98 20.95
N LEU A 56 -27.48 -44.44 21.84
CA LEU A 56 -27.69 -42.99 21.98
C LEU A 56 -26.40 -42.19 22.25
N PRO A 57 -25.52 -42.58 23.20
CA PRO A 57 -24.29 -41.83 23.44
C PRO A 57 -23.33 -41.84 22.25
N LYS A 58 -23.28 -42.93 21.46
CA LYS A 58 -22.44 -42.96 20.25
C LYS A 58 -22.93 -42.02 19.14
N MET A 59 -24.24 -41.86 18.99
CA MET A 59 -24.81 -40.90 18.04
C MET A 59 -24.59 -39.45 18.52
N SER A 60 -24.74 -39.20 19.82
CA SER A 60 -24.46 -37.89 20.43
C SER A 60 -23.02 -37.46 20.21
N ASP A 61 -22.05 -38.34 20.48
CA ASP A 61 -20.61 -38.08 20.31
C ASP A 61 -20.25 -37.69 18.86
N THR A 62 -20.92 -38.28 17.86
CA THR A 62 -20.68 -37.94 16.45
C THR A 62 -21.20 -36.54 16.10
N ILE A 63 -22.36 -36.16 16.65
CA ILE A 63 -22.94 -34.83 16.42
C ILE A 63 -22.08 -33.76 17.11
N GLU A 64 -21.68 -34.01 18.35
CA GLU A 64 -20.82 -33.13 19.13
C GLU A 64 -19.48 -32.91 18.43
N LYS A 65 -18.79 -33.98 18.01
CA LYS A 65 -17.54 -33.88 17.23
C LYS A 65 -17.66 -33.03 15.97
N ARG A 66 -18.78 -33.13 15.26
CA ARG A 66 -19.02 -32.31 14.06
C ARG A 66 -19.28 -30.86 14.43
N SER A 67 -20.08 -30.61 15.47
CA SER A 67 -20.32 -29.27 15.99
C SER A 67 -19.01 -28.59 16.41
N ASP A 68 -18.18 -29.31 17.17
CA ASP A 68 -16.89 -28.82 17.64
C ASP A 68 -15.93 -28.54 16.48
N ARG A 69 -15.90 -29.43 15.48
CA ARG A 69 -15.11 -29.23 14.25
C ARG A 69 -15.55 -27.97 13.53
N ILE A 70 -16.85 -27.79 13.30
CA ILE A 70 -17.39 -26.62 12.60
C ILE A 70 -17.10 -25.34 13.39
N ALA A 71 -17.27 -25.37 14.72
CA ALA A 71 -16.97 -24.24 15.58
C ALA A 71 -15.47 -23.87 15.52
N SER A 72 -14.58 -24.87 15.60
CA SER A 72 -13.14 -24.68 15.47
C SER A 72 -12.75 -24.14 14.09
N ASP A 73 -13.33 -24.68 13.01
CA ASP A 73 -13.00 -24.25 11.65
C ASP A 73 -13.50 -22.81 11.41
N LEU A 74 -14.66 -22.44 11.98
CA LEU A 74 -15.20 -21.08 11.89
C LEU A 74 -14.36 -20.07 12.69
N ASP A 75 -13.92 -20.44 13.89
CA ASP A 75 -13.03 -19.61 14.71
C ASP A 75 -11.69 -19.37 14.00
N GLN A 76 -11.08 -20.45 13.47
CA GLN A 76 -9.85 -20.34 12.68
C GLN A 76 -10.04 -19.47 11.43
N ALA A 77 -11.15 -19.63 10.71
CA ALA A 77 -11.46 -18.80 9.56
C ALA A 77 -11.63 -17.32 9.94
N SER A 78 -12.26 -17.04 11.08
CA SER A 78 -12.40 -15.67 11.61
C SER A 78 -11.05 -15.05 11.93
N VAL A 79 -10.17 -15.77 12.64
CA VAL A 79 -8.82 -15.31 12.99
C VAL A 79 -7.99 -15.06 11.72
N LEU A 80 -8.04 -15.96 10.74
CA LEU A 80 -7.33 -15.78 9.47
C LEU A 80 -7.86 -14.59 8.67
N ASN A 81 -9.18 -14.34 8.72
CA ASN A 81 -9.80 -13.19 8.06
C ASN A 81 -9.38 -11.87 8.73
N GLU A 82 -9.36 -11.85 10.06
CA GLU A 82 -8.87 -10.69 10.83
C GLU A 82 -7.40 -10.39 10.52
N GLN A 83 -6.54 -11.41 10.52
CA GLN A 83 -5.12 -11.27 10.15
C GLN A 83 -4.95 -10.79 8.71
N ALA A 84 -5.74 -11.30 7.76
CA ALA A 84 -5.69 -10.85 6.37
C ALA A 84 -6.13 -9.39 6.23
N THR A 85 -7.18 -8.99 6.95
CA THR A 85 -7.67 -7.61 6.98
C THR A 85 -6.64 -6.66 7.59
N GLU A 86 -6.02 -7.04 8.71
CA GLU A 86 -4.95 -6.26 9.33
C GLU A 86 -3.73 -6.13 8.39
N ALA A 87 -3.33 -7.23 7.75
CA ALA A 87 -2.24 -7.23 6.80
C ALA A 87 -2.54 -6.34 5.57
N GLN A 88 -3.79 -6.35 5.08
CA GLN A 88 -4.22 -5.48 3.99
C GLN A 88 -4.15 -4.00 4.39
N GLN A 89 -4.67 -3.64 5.57
CA GLN A 89 -4.61 -2.27 6.08
C GLN A 89 -3.16 -1.80 6.26
N ALA A 90 -2.30 -2.67 6.81
CA ALA A 90 -0.88 -2.38 6.95
C ALA A 90 -0.21 -2.17 5.59
N LEU A 91 -0.51 -3.00 4.59
CA LEU A 91 0.02 -2.86 3.24
C LEU A 91 -0.42 -1.53 2.59
N GLU A 92 -1.70 -1.19 2.68
CA GLU A 92 -2.25 0.07 2.17
C GLU A 92 -1.55 1.27 2.81
N LEU A 93 -1.37 1.26 4.14
CA LEU A 93 -0.64 2.28 4.87
C LEU A 93 0.83 2.37 4.40
N ARG A 94 1.52 1.24 4.25
CA ARG A 94 2.91 1.20 3.78
C ARG A 94 3.05 1.76 2.37
N ILE A 95 2.11 1.46 1.47
CA ILE A 95 2.10 2.01 0.11
C ILE A 95 1.86 3.53 0.15
N ALA A 96 0.92 4.00 0.97
CA ALA A 96 0.66 5.43 1.14
C ALA A 96 1.89 6.17 1.68
N GLN A 97 2.53 5.64 2.72
CA GLN A 97 3.76 6.18 3.30
C GLN A 97 4.92 6.18 2.29
N ALA A 98 5.10 5.09 1.54
CA ALA A 98 6.14 5.00 0.51
C ALA A 98 5.94 6.05 -0.59
N LYS A 99 4.70 6.23 -1.07
CA LYS A 99 4.36 7.27 -2.06
C LYS A 99 4.60 8.68 -1.51
N ALA A 100 4.21 8.93 -0.26
CA ALA A 100 4.45 10.22 0.39
C ALA A 100 5.95 10.52 0.51
N LYS A 101 6.75 9.56 0.99
CA LYS A 101 8.20 9.69 1.12
C LYS A 101 8.90 9.86 -0.23
N ALA A 102 8.45 9.17 -1.26
CA ALA A 102 8.97 9.34 -2.62
C ALA A 102 8.71 10.77 -3.14
N ARG A 103 7.50 11.29 -2.97
CA ARG A 103 7.16 12.69 -3.34
C ARG A 103 7.98 13.71 -2.57
N GLU A 104 8.13 13.50 -1.25
CA GLU A 104 8.95 14.36 -0.40
C GLU A 104 10.43 14.35 -0.85
N THR A 105 10.98 13.18 -1.12
CA THR A 105 12.37 13.03 -1.59
C THR A 105 12.57 13.70 -2.94
N ALA A 106 11.63 13.53 -3.88
CA ALA A 106 11.67 14.18 -5.19
C ALA A 106 11.59 15.71 -5.07
N ALA A 107 10.71 16.23 -4.20
CA ALA A 107 10.60 17.67 -3.94
C ALA A 107 11.89 18.24 -3.34
N LYS A 108 12.46 17.57 -2.33
CA LYS A 108 13.74 17.96 -1.71
C LYS A 108 14.90 17.93 -2.70
N ALA A 109 14.96 16.89 -3.54
CA ALA A 109 15.99 16.78 -4.57
C ALA A 109 15.87 17.91 -5.60
N LYS A 110 14.65 18.22 -6.05
CA LYS A 110 14.40 19.34 -6.97
C LYS A 110 14.81 20.67 -6.35
N GLN A 111 14.38 20.95 -5.12
CA GLN A 111 14.77 22.18 -4.43
C GLN A 111 16.29 22.31 -4.30
N LYS A 112 16.97 21.23 -3.91
CA LYS A 112 18.44 21.22 -3.81
C LYS A 112 19.11 21.49 -5.16
N ILE A 113 18.60 20.90 -6.25
CA ILE A 113 19.11 21.16 -7.61
C ILE A 113 18.88 22.61 -8.00
N ASP A 114 17.69 23.17 -7.75
CA ASP A 114 17.38 24.56 -8.07
C ASP A 114 18.30 25.53 -7.31
N ASP A 115 18.58 25.24 -6.02
CA ASP A 115 19.52 26.00 -5.18
C ASP A 115 20.97 25.90 -5.71
N GLU A 116 21.43 24.69 -6.07
CA GLU A 116 22.77 24.48 -6.62
C GLU A 116 22.95 25.16 -7.98
N VAL A 117 21.93 25.09 -8.84
CA VAL A 117 21.93 25.77 -10.15
C VAL A 117 21.98 27.28 -9.95
N SER A 118 21.13 27.83 -9.07
CA SER A 118 21.14 29.27 -8.79
C SER A 118 22.51 29.74 -8.26
N ALA A 119 23.09 29.00 -7.33
CA ALA A 119 24.41 29.31 -6.79
C ALA A 119 25.52 29.22 -7.85
N GLN A 120 25.46 28.22 -8.73
CA GLN A 120 26.44 28.07 -9.80
C GLN A 120 26.29 29.16 -10.87
N THR A 121 25.06 29.50 -11.25
CA THR A 121 24.78 30.62 -12.16
C THR A 121 25.31 31.93 -11.59
N ALA A 122 25.02 32.24 -10.32
CA ALA A 122 25.53 33.45 -9.68
C ALA A 122 27.07 33.51 -9.65
N ARG A 123 27.74 32.37 -9.43
CA ARG A 123 29.21 32.29 -9.49
C ARG A 123 29.73 32.56 -10.90
N VAL A 124 29.14 31.91 -11.90
CA VAL A 124 29.54 32.07 -13.30
C VAL A 124 29.30 33.51 -13.77
N ASP A 125 28.17 34.12 -13.41
CA ASP A 125 27.87 35.51 -13.72
C ASP A 125 28.91 36.46 -13.11
N ALA A 126 29.28 36.26 -11.84
CA ALA A 126 30.32 37.05 -11.19
C ALA A 126 31.72 36.84 -11.83
N GLU A 127 32.03 35.64 -12.33
CA GLU A 127 33.26 35.41 -13.10
C GLU A 127 33.24 36.08 -14.47
N ILE A 128 32.08 36.09 -15.14
CA ILE A 128 31.89 36.77 -16.42
C ILE A 128 32.06 38.27 -16.25
N GLU A 129 31.44 38.87 -15.22
CA GLU A 129 31.55 40.30 -14.92
C GLU A 129 33.01 40.70 -14.70
N LYS A 130 33.76 39.94 -13.87
CA LYS A 130 35.21 40.18 -13.68
C LYS A 130 36.02 40.08 -14.97
N LYS A 131 35.69 39.13 -15.86
CA LYS A 131 36.37 38.98 -17.15
C LYS A 131 36.02 40.14 -18.09
N LEU A 132 34.78 40.64 -18.02
CA LEU A 132 34.33 41.80 -18.77
C LEU A 132 35.10 43.04 -18.34
N ASP A 133 35.16 43.31 -17.03
CA ASP A 133 35.90 44.44 -16.45
C ASP A 133 37.39 44.40 -16.83
N ALA A 134 38.02 43.21 -16.73
CA ALA A 134 39.41 43.03 -17.11
C ALA A 134 39.63 43.26 -18.62
N ALA A 135 38.70 42.82 -19.46
CA ALA A 135 38.75 43.06 -20.90
C ALA A 135 38.56 44.55 -21.23
N GLU A 136 37.63 45.24 -20.57
CA GLU A 136 37.40 46.68 -20.73
C GLU A 136 38.61 47.51 -20.32
N SER A 137 39.25 47.17 -19.19
CA SER A 137 40.50 47.80 -18.76
C SER A 137 41.61 47.59 -19.81
N ARG A 138 41.75 46.37 -20.33
CA ARG A 138 42.75 46.05 -21.36
C ARG A 138 42.48 46.79 -22.66
N ILE A 139 41.22 46.90 -23.09
CA ILE A 139 40.83 47.67 -24.27
C ILE A 139 41.17 49.15 -24.08
N THR A 140 40.88 49.70 -22.90
CA THR A 140 41.19 51.10 -22.58
C THR A 140 42.69 51.37 -22.62
N GLU A 141 43.50 50.49 -22.03
CA GLU A 141 44.96 50.58 -22.09
C GLU A 141 45.50 50.46 -23.51
N MET A 142 45.00 49.50 -24.30
CA MET A 142 45.40 49.35 -25.70
C MET A 142 45.03 50.58 -26.52
N ARG A 143 43.86 51.17 -26.29
CA ARG A 143 43.43 52.42 -26.94
C ARG A 143 44.37 53.58 -26.56
N ALA A 144 44.69 53.73 -25.28
CA ALA A 144 45.62 54.77 -24.83
C ALA A 144 47.01 54.63 -25.47
N LYS A 145 47.57 53.40 -25.48
CA LYS A 145 48.84 53.09 -26.15
C LYS A 145 48.78 53.35 -27.65
N ALA A 146 47.71 52.95 -28.32
CA ALA A 146 47.53 53.19 -29.75
C ALA A 146 47.49 54.69 -30.06
N MET A 147 46.77 55.49 -29.28
CA MET A 147 46.72 56.96 -29.45
C MET A 147 48.09 57.60 -29.22
N GLN A 148 48.84 57.16 -28.21
CA GLN A 148 50.20 57.62 -27.97
C GLN A 148 51.15 57.27 -29.14
N ASN A 149 51.03 56.06 -29.69
CA ASN A 149 51.80 55.66 -30.86
C ASN A 149 51.45 56.50 -32.09
N VAL A 150 50.18 56.86 -32.30
CA VAL A 150 49.76 57.77 -33.38
C VAL A 150 50.36 59.17 -33.18
N GLU A 151 50.35 59.71 -31.95
CA GLU A 151 50.99 61.00 -31.65
C GLU A 151 52.49 60.96 -31.97
N GLN A 152 53.18 59.89 -31.57
CA GLN A 152 54.61 59.72 -31.87
C GLN A 152 54.88 59.63 -33.37
N ILE A 153 54.11 58.82 -34.12
CA ILE A 153 54.24 58.71 -35.58
C ILE A 153 53.99 60.07 -36.26
N ALA A 154 53.02 60.85 -35.76
CA ALA A 154 52.73 62.18 -36.29
C ALA A 154 53.90 63.16 -36.05
N ILE A 155 54.51 63.13 -34.87
CA ILE A 155 55.71 63.93 -34.55
C ILE A 155 56.87 63.52 -35.45
N ASP A 156 57.15 62.22 -35.55
CA ASP A 156 58.26 61.69 -36.36
C ASP A 156 58.08 62.04 -37.85
N THR A 157 56.83 61.97 -38.35
CA THR A 157 56.50 62.35 -39.74
C THR A 157 56.64 63.85 -39.95
N ALA A 158 56.21 64.69 -39.00
CA ALA A 158 56.34 66.13 -39.07
C ALA A 158 57.82 66.57 -39.04
N ASP A 159 58.63 65.95 -38.17
CA ASP A 159 60.09 66.18 -38.12
C ASP A 159 60.74 65.83 -39.46
N ALA A 160 60.47 64.62 -39.98
CA ALA A 160 60.98 64.18 -41.28
C ALA A 160 60.59 65.10 -42.44
N MET A 161 59.37 65.64 -42.43
CA MET A 161 58.91 66.62 -43.42
C MET A 161 59.63 67.97 -43.27
N THR A 162 59.74 68.52 -42.07
CA THR A 162 60.42 69.82 -41.85
C THR A 162 61.91 69.76 -42.17
N ALA A 163 62.56 68.63 -41.87
CA ALA A 163 63.95 68.38 -42.24
C ALA A 163 64.16 68.39 -43.77
N ARG A 164 63.20 67.87 -44.55
CA ARG A 164 63.24 67.95 -46.03
C ARG A 164 63.14 69.36 -46.58
N PHE A 165 62.52 70.29 -45.85
CA PHE A 165 62.44 71.71 -46.21
C PHE A 165 63.59 72.57 -45.64
N GLY A 166 64.59 71.95 -44.99
CA GLY A 166 65.76 72.64 -44.46
C GLY A 166 65.50 73.43 -43.16
N LEU A 167 64.34 73.24 -42.53
CA LEU A 167 63.96 73.85 -41.26
C LEU A 167 64.23 72.86 -40.13
N LYS A 168 65.00 73.25 -39.11
CA LYS A 168 65.16 72.46 -37.88
C LYS A 168 64.14 72.95 -36.84
N ALA A 169 63.05 72.21 -36.67
CA ALA A 169 62.11 72.44 -35.58
C ALA A 169 62.63 71.77 -34.29
N SER A 170 62.44 72.40 -33.14
CA SER A 170 62.80 71.76 -31.87
C SER A 170 61.79 70.65 -31.54
N PRO A 171 62.21 69.52 -30.94
CA PRO A 171 61.31 68.43 -30.57
C PRO A 171 60.17 68.88 -29.64
N ALA A 172 60.39 69.91 -28.83
CA ALA A 172 59.41 70.48 -27.93
C ALA A 172 58.31 71.25 -28.69
N ASP A 173 58.67 71.96 -29.76
CA ASP A 173 57.72 72.75 -30.56
C ASP A 173 56.86 71.87 -31.45
N LEU A 174 57.44 70.82 -32.03
CA LEU A 174 56.70 69.80 -32.79
C LEU A 174 55.66 69.08 -31.94
N LYS A 175 56.05 68.65 -30.74
CA LYS A 175 55.13 68.01 -29.78
C LYS A 175 53.99 68.94 -29.39
N LYS A 176 54.28 70.23 -29.18
CA LYS A 176 53.28 71.26 -28.84
C LYS A 176 52.31 71.54 -30.00
N ALA A 177 52.80 71.55 -31.24
CA ALA A 177 51.97 71.75 -32.44
C ALA A 177 51.08 70.54 -32.75
N VAL A 178 51.61 69.32 -32.64
CA VAL A 178 50.85 68.08 -32.84
C VAL A 178 49.77 67.93 -31.76
N SER A 179 50.10 68.16 -30.49
CA SER A 179 49.11 68.13 -29.40
C SER A 179 48.05 69.24 -29.48
N ALA A 180 48.39 70.42 -30.03
CA ALA A 180 47.40 71.47 -30.31
C ALA A 180 46.40 71.09 -31.43
N SER A 181 46.81 70.20 -32.34
CA SER A 181 45.99 69.72 -33.47
C SER A 181 45.15 68.49 -33.13
N LEU A 182 45.45 67.81 -32.01
CA LEU A 182 44.73 66.62 -31.49
C LEU A 182 43.57 66.95 -30.54
N LYS A 183 43.37 68.24 -30.21
CA LYS A 183 42.20 68.74 -29.47
C LYS A 183 40.99 68.86 -30.39
#